data_AF-A0A2N0NVR3-F1
#
_entry.id   AF-A0A2N0NVR3-F1
#
_cell.length_a   1.000
_cell.length_b   1.000
_cell.length_c   1.000
_cell.angle_alpha   90.00
_cell.angle_beta   90.00
_cell.angle_gamma   90.00
#
_symmetry.space_group_name_H-M   'P 1'
#
loop_
_entity.id
_entity.type
_entity.pdbx_description
1 polymer ?
#
loop_
_entity_poly.entity_id
_entity_poly.type
_entity_poly.pdbx_seq_one_letter_code
_entity_poly.pdbx_strand_id
1 'polypeptide(L)'
;MSTKVSVRKCKICTKANPEEHWRKLTEFSLAKNNATSQGLFVIESDLNNFRDFLNDKVQRLATILYKHQHHEHQKPIIDPNKFVQLIETRDPELIGFFDLLFQSTNPKEKVARTQEQLKKKVMLLCHCIASLRNKQITAAKSAIGLSLVSAGRL
;
A
#
# COMPACT_ATOMS: atom_id res chain seq x y z
N MET A 1 42.98 -11.31 -21.21
CA MET A 1 42.96 -12.13 -19.97
C MET A 1 41.54 -12.12 -19.43
N SER A 2 40.79 -13.20 -19.63
CA SER A 2 39.37 -13.32 -19.24
C SER A 2 39.23 -13.97 -17.87
N THR A 3 38.64 -13.25 -16.92
CA THR A 3 38.30 -13.75 -15.58
C THR A 3 36.97 -14.52 -15.63
N LYS A 4 37.02 -15.83 -15.33
CA LYS A 4 35.83 -16.69 -15.18
C LYS A 4 35.16 -16.41 -13.83
N VAL A 5 33.88 -16.04 -13.86
CA VAL A 5 33.02 -16.00 -12.67
C VAL A 5 32.45 -17.40 -12.42
N SER A 6 32.68 -17.93 -11.22
CA SER A 6 32.19 -19.23 -10.77
C SER A 6 30.72 -19.14 -10.36
N VAL A 7 29.84 -19.79 -11.13
CA VAL A 7 28.42 -19.94 -10.81
C VAL A 7 28.28 -21.11 -9.84
N ARG A 8 27.88 -20.84 -8.59
CA ARG A 8 27.55 -21.89 -7.63
C ARG A 8 26.29 -22.63 -8.10
N LYS A 9 26.43 -23.91 -8.48
CA LYS A 9 25.30 -24.78 -8.82
C LYS A 9 24.45 -25.07 -7.57
N CYS A 10 23.14 -24.85 -7.69
CA CYS A 10 22.15 -25.24 -6.69
C CYS A 10 22.09 -26.78 -6.56
N LYS A 11 22.23 -27.31 -5.34
CA LYS A 11 22.23 -28.75 -5.03
C LYS A 11 20.88 -29.46 -5.29
N ILE A 12 19.82 -28.73 -5.60
CA ILE A 12 18.46 -29.28 -5.76
C ILE A 12 18.30 -29.97 -7.12
N CYS A 13 19.02 -29.53 -8.16
CA CYS A 13 18.69 -29.89 -9.53
C CYS A 13 19.29 -31.23 -10.00
N THR A 14 20.02 -31.97 -9.16
CA THR A 14 20.82 -33.12 -9.63
C THR A 14 20.28 -34.50 -9.27
N LYS A 15 19.18 -34.61 -8.51
CA LYS A 15 18.57 -35.91 -8.18
C LYS A 15 17.06 -35.78 -7.96
N ALA A 16 16.26 -35.98 -9.00
CA ALA A 16 14.88 -36.39 -8.80
C ALA A 16 14.34 -37.09 -10.07
N ASN A 17 14.00 -38.36 -9.91
CA ASN A 17 13.22 -39.13 -10.85
C ASN A 17 11.88 -38.40 -11.13
N PRO A 18 11.49 -38.14 -12.39
CA PRO A 18 10.32 -37.31 -12.71
C PRO A 18 9.01 -37.79 -12.10
N GLU A 19 8.81 -39.11 -11.95
CA GLU A 19 7.59 -39.67 -11.35
C GLU A 19 7.50 -39.46 -9.83
N GLU A 20 8.64 -39.48 -9.13
CA GLU A 20 8.67 -39.29 -7.68
C GLU A 20 8.41 -37.82 -7.30
N HIS A 21 8.71 -36.90 -8.22
CA HIS A 21 8.38 -35.48 -8.08
C HIS A 21 6.86 -35.26 -8.17
N TRP A 22 6.17 -35.89 -9.13
CA TRP A 22 4.72 -35.79 -9.23
C TRP A 22 4.02 -36.42 -8.03
N ARG A 23 4.51 -37.56 -7.52
CA ARG A 23 3.94 -38.19 -6.32
C ARG A 23 4.07 -37.30 -5.08
N LYS A 24 5.23 -36.65 -4.88
CA LYS A 24 5.46 -35.69 -3.78
C LYS A 24 4.63 -34.41 -3.95
N LEU A 25 4.42 -33.92 -5.17
CA LEU A 25 3.52 -32.79 -5.42
C LEU A 25 2.06 -33.12 -5.13
N THR A 26 1.61 -34.33 -5.46
CA THR A 26 0.24 -34.79 -5.17
C THR A 26 0.02 -35.03 -3.68
N GLU A 27 1.00 -35.62 -2.98
CA GLU A 27 0.99 -35.76 -1.52
C GLU A 27 1.03 -34.38 -0.82
N PHE A 28 1.79 -33.41 -1.35
CA PHE A 28 1.84 -32.01 -0.84
C PHE A 28 0.53 -31.24 -1.12
N SER A 29 -0.11 -31.47 -2.25
CA SER A 29 -1.45 -30.94 -2.56
C SER A 29 -2.52 -31.56 -1.65
N LEU A 30 -2.48 -32.88 -1.44
CA LEU A 30 -3.41 -33.57 -0.55
C LEU A 30 -3.23 -33.15 0.91
N ALA A 31 -2.00 -32.90 1.37
CA ALA A 31 -1.68 -32.38 2.70
C ALA A 31 -2.05 -30.88 2.91
N LYS A 32 -2.21 -30.12 1.82
CA LYS A 32 -2.73 -28.73 1.89
C LYS A 32 -4.26 -28.70 2.00
N ASN A 33 -4.96 -29.68 1.44
CA ASN A 33 -6.42 -29.70 1.36
C ASN A 33 -7.11 -30.09 2.68
N ASN A 34 -6.38 -30.67 3.62
CA ASN A 34 -6.83 -31.01 4.98
C ASN A 34 -6.34 -29.99 6.05
N ALA A 35 -5.59 -28.95 5.66
CA ALA A 35 -5.22 -27.80 6.51
C ALA A 35 -6.02 -26.51 6.17
N THR A 36 -7.14 -26.66 5.47
CA THR A 36 -7.81 -25.58 4.71
C THR A 36 -8.57 -24.56 5.56
N SER A 37 -8.96 -24.88 6.80
CA SER A 37 -9.66 -23.92 7.67
C SER A 37 -8.72 -22.95 8.40
N GLN A 38 -7.52 -23.39 8.79
CA GLN A 38 -6.55 -22.53 9.47
C GLN A 38 -5.86 -21.56 8.49
N GLY A 39 -5.54 -22.01 7.28
CA GLY A 39 -4.85 -21.19 6.28
C GLY A 39 -5.71 -20.05 5.73
N LEU A 40 -7.02 -20.27 5.53
CA LEU A 40 -7.94 -19.23 5.08
C LEU A 40 -8.14 -18.14 6.13
N PHE A 41 -8.25 -18.53 7.41
CA PHE A 41 -8.39 -17.61 8.54
C PHE A 41 -7.16 -16.70 8.72
N VAL A 42 -5.95 -17.26 8.57
CA VAL A 42 -4.69 -16.47 8.66
C VAL A 42 -4.62 -15.42 7.55
N ILE A 43 -4.95 -15.78 6.30
CA ILE A 43 -4.96 -14.83 5.16
C ILE A 43 -5.99 -13.71 5.36
N GLU A 44 -7.19 -14.04 5.87
CA GLU A 44 -8.23 -13.05 6.14
C GLU A 44 -7.79 -12.08 7.25
N SER A 45 -7.15 -12.57 8.31
CA SER A 45 -6.63 -11.73 9.39
C SER A 45 -5.52 -10.79 8.93
N ASP A 46 -4.59 -11.26 8.09
CA ASP A 46 -3.50 -10.45 7.53
C ASP A 46 -4.03 -9.36 6.58
N LEU A 47 -5.05 -9.69 5.78
CA LEU A 47 -5.68 -8.72 4.89
C LEU A 47 -6.42 -7.63 5.65
N ASN A 48 -7.14 -7.99 6.73
CA ASN A 48 -7.82 -7.02 7.58
C ASN A 48 -6.82 -6.11 8.29
N ASN A 49 -5.72 -6.67 8.83
CA ASN A 49 -4.66 -5.88 9.44
C ASN A 49 -4.04 -4.88 8.46
N PHE A 50 -3.77 -5.31 7.22
CA PHE A 50 -3.24 -4.44 6.18
C PHE A 50 -4.25 -3.35 5.78
N ARG A 51 -5.53 -3.70 5.64
CA ARG A 51 -6.60 -2.74 5.35
C ARG A 51 -6.69 -1.68 6.43
N ASP A 52 -6.64 -2.08 7.69
CA ASP A 52 -6.76 -1.18 8.84
C ASP A 52 -5.53 -0.28 8.95
N PHE A 53 -4.33 -0.83 8.72
CA PHE A 53 -3.09 -0.05 8.55
C PHE A 53 -3.22 0.99 7.43
N LEU A 54 -3.66 0.59 6.23
CA LEU A 54 -3.83 1.53 5.12
C LEU A 54 -4.87 2.60 5.44
N ASN A 55 -5.99 2.23 6.06
CA ASN A 55 -7.04 3.17 6.45
C ASN A 55 -6.52 4.20 7.46
N ASP A 56 -5.74 3.79 8.46
CA ASP A 56 -5.12 4.70 9.42
C ASP A 56 -4.18 5.69 8.72
N LYS A 57 -3.24 5.20 7.90
CA LYS A 57 -2.28 6.06 7.19
C LYS A 57 -2.98 7.01 6.22
N VAL A 58 -3.99 6.54 5.49
CA VAL A 58 -4.80 7.36 4.59
C VAL A 58 -5.61 8.41 5.36
N GLN A 59 -6.14 8.09 6.53
CA GLN A 59 -6.86 9.06 7.38
C GLN A 59 -5.93 10.18 7.85
N ARG A 60 -4.73 9.83 8.34
CA ARG A 60 -3.71 10.80 8.78
C ARG A 60 -3.27 11.70 7.64
N LEU A 61 -2.93 11.11 6.50
CA LEU A 61 -2.58 11.82 5.27
C LEU A 61 -3.68 12.81 4.86
N ALA A 62 -4.92 12.34 4.79
CA ALA A 62 -6.06 13.17 4.38
C ALA A 62 -6.28 14.36 5.33
N THR A 63 -6.07 14.16 6.63
CA THR A 63 -6.18 15.19 7.66
C THR A 63 -5.10 16.26 7.49
N ILE A 64 -3.85 15.84 7.26
CA ILE A 64 -2.72 16.76 7.07
C ILE A 64 -2.93 17.63 5.83
N LEU A 65 -3.28 17.01 4.70
CA LEU A 65 -3.49 17.72 3.44
C LEU A 65 -4.69 18.67 3.50
N TYR A 66 -5.77 18.26 4.17
CA TYR A 66 -6.93 19.12 4.38
C TYR A 66 -6.58 20.37 5.17
N LYS A 67 -5.90 20.22 6.32
CA LYS A 67 -5.48 21.36 7.15
C LYS A 67 -4.55 22.30 6.38
N HIS A 68 -3.57 21.74 5.66
CA HIS A 68 -2.64 22.52 4.85
C HIS A 68 -3.36 23.39 3.80
N GLN A 69 -4.36 22.83 3.10
CA GLN A 69 -5.06 23.54 2.03
C GLN A 69 -6.14 24.50 2.53
N HIS A 70 -6.93 24.08 3.53
CA HIS A 70 -8.13 24.79 3.93
C HIS A 70 -7.96 25.65 5.18
N HIS A 71 -7.09 25.27 6.13
CA HIS A 71 -6.89 26.04 7.36
C HIS A 71 -5.69 26.98 7.23
N GLU A 72 -4.65 26.55 6.52
CA GLU A 72 -3.42 27.35 6.32
C GLU A 72 -3.41 28.09 4.97
N HIS A 73 -4.46 27.93 4.16
CA HIS A 73 -4.62 28.55 2.83
C HIS A 73 -3.43 28.32 1.87
N GLN A 74 -2.71 27.21 2.03
CA GLN A 74 -1.57 26.89 1.19
C GLN A 74 -2.00 26.15 -0.09
N LYS A 75 -1.21 26.32 -1.15
CA LYS A 75 -1.42 25.60 -2.42
C LYS A 75 -1.08 24.11 -2.24
N PRO A 76 -1.71 23.22 -3.01
CA PRO A 76 -1.32 21.81 -3.03
C PRO A 76 0.17 21.65 -3.36
N ILE A 77 0.88 20.84 -2.58
CA ILE A 77 2.28 20.51 -2.86
C ILE A 77 2.36 19.57 -4.06
N ILE A 78 3.11 19.99 -5.09
CA ILE A 78 3.31 19.25 -6.35
C ILE A 78 4.75 18.73 -6.53
N ASP A 79 5.64 19.02 -5.58
CA ASP A 79 6.99 18.47 -5.54
C ASP A 79 7.02 17.25 -4.60
N PRO A 80 7.43 16.06 -5.08
CA PRO A 80 7.40 14.84 -4.26
C PRO A 80 8.27 14.92 -3.00
N ASN A 81 9.43 15.57 -3.05
CA ASN A 81 10.32 15.64 -1.91
C ASN A 81 9.75 16.55 -0.82
N LYS A 82 9.24 17.73 -1.21
CA LYS A 82 8.52 18.63 -0.29
C LYS A 82 7.26 17.99 0.26
N PHE A 83 6.57 17.16 -0.53
CA PHE A 83 5.39 16.44 -0.10
C PHE A 83 5.72 15.45 1.03
N VAL A 84 6.73 14.60 0.83
CA VAL A 84 7.21 13.65 1.85
C VAL A 84 7.63 14.39 3.11
N GLN A 85 8.46 15.44 2.95
CA GLN A 85 8.90 16.25 4.07
C GLN A 85 7.72 16.85 4.85
N LEU A 86 6.69 17.38 4.17
CA LEU A 86 5.51 17.93 4.83
C LEU A 86 4.77 16.88 5.67
N ILE A 87 4.47 15.73 5.07
CA ILE A 87 3.62 14.72 5.73
C ILE A 87 4.35 14.07 6.92
N GLU A 88 5.64 13.79 6.79
CA GLU A 88 6.44 13.15 7.83
C GLU A 88 6.80 14.11 8.97
N THR A 89 7.00 15.40 8.66
CA THR A 89 7.22 16.44 9.70
C THR A 89 5.97 16.67 10.54
N ARG A 90 4.78 16.56 9.93
CA ARG A 90 3.50 16.83 10.62
C ARG A 90 2.94 15.63 11.37
N ASP A 91 3.20 14.42 10.88
CA ASP A 91 2.82 13.20 11.55
C ASP A 91 3.93 12.15 11.39
N PRO A 92 4.72 11.88 12.46
CA PRO A 92 5.76 10.86 12.44
C PRO A 92 5.24 9.46 12.10
N GLU A 93 3.95 9.19 12.31
CA GLU A 93 3.34 7.91 11.92
C GLU A 93 3.28 7.71 10.39
N LEU A 94 3.51 8.76 9.60
CA LEU A 94 3.58 8.66 8.14
C LEU A 94 4.99 8.43 7.62
N ILE A 95 6.01 8.37 8.49
CA ILE A 95 7.39 8.09 8.08
C ILE A 95 7.46 6.77 7.31
N GLY A 96 7.99 6.82 6.09
CA GLY A 96 8.13 5.67 5.22
C GLY A 96 6.83 5.18 4.55
N PHE A 97 5.66 5.78 4.85
CA PHE A 97 4.41 5.42 4.18
C PHE A 97 4.45 5.72 2.68
N PHE A 98 4.99 6.87 2.30
CA PHE A 98 5.17 7.22 0.88
C PHE A 98 6.14 6.25 0.18
N ASP A 99 7.22 5.87 0.86
CA ASP A 99 8.21 4.94 0.31
C ASP A 99 7.62 3.54 0.12
N LEU A 100 6.76 3.09 1.04
CA LEU A 100 6.01 1.84 0.88
C LEU A 100 5.15 1.86 -0.39
N LEU A 101 4.41 2.94 -0.61
CA LEU A 101 3.61 3.12 -1.84
C LEU A 101 4.51 3.19 -3.07
N PHE A 102 5.63 3.91 -3.00
CA PHE A 102 6.57 4.01 -4.12
C PHE A 102 7.21 2.67 -4.48
N GLN A 103 7.65 1.89 -3.48
CA GLN A 103 8.25 0.58 -3.68
C GLN A 103 7.25 -0.43 -4.28
N SER A 104 5.96 -0.32 -3.96
CA SER A 104 4.92 -1.16 -4.57
C SER A 104 4.78 -0.96 -6.09
N THR A 105 5.29 0.15 -6.64
CA THR A 105 5.29 0.41 -8.10
C THR A 105 6.43 -0.28 -8.86
N ASN A 106 7.23 -1.09 -8.16
CA ASN A 106 8.46 -1.74 -8.63
C ASN A 106 9.44 -0.75 -9.33
N PRO A 107 10.00 0.22 -8.58
CA PRO A 107 10.86 1.24 -9.16
C PRO A 107 12.26 0.72 -9.53
N LYS A 108 12.68 -0.42 -8.97
CA LYS A 108 14.05 -0.97 -9.11
C LYS A 108 14.39 -1.43 -10.53
N GLU A 109 13.38 -1.76 -11.33
CA GLU A 109 13.55 -2.16 -12.73
C GLU A 109 13.58 -0.98 -13.71
N LYS A 110 13.46 0.26 -13.21
CA LYS A 110 13.26 1.44 -14.06
C LYS A 110 14.42 2.43 -13.98
N VAL A 111 14.69 3.10 -15.09
CA VAL A 111 15.69 4.17 -15.19
C VAL A 111 15.28 5.41 -14.36
N ALA A 112 16.25 6.21 -13.92
CA ALA A 112 16.06 7.32 -12.99
C ALA A 112 14.98 8.34 -13.43
N ARG A 113 14.89 8.68 -14.72
CA ARG A 113 13.85 9.57 -15.25
C ARG A 113 12.44 9.03 -15.04
N THR A 114 12.27 7.70 -15.16
CA THR A 114 10.99 7.02 -14.95
C THR A 114 10.68 6.90 -13.46
N GLN A 115 11.69 6.77 -12.59
CA GLN A 115 11.52 6.77 -11.14
C GLN A 115 10.98 8.12 -10.63
N GLU A 116 11.50 9.24 -11.13
CA GLU A 116 10.99 10.58 -10.76
C GLU A 116 9.54 10.80 -11.22
N GLN A 117 9.18 10.31 -12.41
CA GLN A 117 7.79 10.32 -12.87
C GLN A 117 6.89 9.42 -12.01
N LEU A 118 7.39 8.27 -11.55
CA LEU A 118 6.65 7.39 -10.65
C LEU A 118 6.40 8.05 -9.30
N LYS A 119 7.39 8.74 -8.71
CA LYS A 119 7.20 9.49 -7.45
C LYS A 119 6.08 10.51 -7.59
N LYS A 120 6.05 11.26 -8.70
CA LYS A 120 4.97 12.23 -8.99
C LYS A 120 3.60 11.55 -9.11
N LYS A 121 3.53 10.37 -9.76
CA LYS A 121 2.29 9.60 -9.87
C LYS A 121 1.80 9.09 -8.50
N VAL A 122 2.70 8.57 -7.67
CA VAL A 122 2.37 8.11 -6.31
C VAL A 122 1.89 9.26 -5.44
N MET A 123 2.55 10.42 -5.51
CA MET A 123 2.10 11.65 -4.85
C MET A 123 0.71 12.08 -5.33
N LEU A 124 0.44 12.05 -6.63
CA LEU A 124 -0.88 12.37 -7.18
C LEU A 124 -1.95 11.38 -6.67
N LEU A 125 -1.63 10.09 -6.61
CA LEU A 125 -2.52 9.07 -6.03
C LEU A 125 -2.83 9.38 -4.56
N CYS A 126 -1.82 9.78 -3.77
CA CYS A 126 -2.01 10.20 -2.38
C CYS A 126 -3.00 11.37 -2.27
N HIS A 127 -2.85 12.41 -3.11
CA HIS A 127 -3.79 13.53 -3.18
C HIS A 127 -5.20 13.10 -3.58
N CYS A 128 -5.34 12.20 -4.55
CA CYS A 128 -6.64 11.67 -4.97
C CYS A 128 -7.34 10.90 -3.83
N ILE A 129 -6.63 9.98 -3.18
CA ILE A 129 -7.18 9.18 -2.07
C ILE A 129 -7.59 10.09 -0.90
N ALA A 130 -6.75 11.07 -0.54
CA ALA A 130 -7.06 12.05 0.49
C ALA A 130 -8.30 12.90 0.13
N SER A 131 -8.37 13.38 -1.11
CA SER A 131 -9.49 14.19 -1.58
C SER A 131 -10.80 13.40 -1.60
N LEU A 132 -10.77 12.14 -2.06
CA LEU A 132 -11.94 11.26 -2.06
C LEU A 132 -12.44 11.02 -0.65
N ARG A 133 -11.54 10.74 0.28
CA ARG A 133 -11.89 10.54 1.69
C ARG A 133 -12.52 11.79 2.31
N ASN A 134 -11.90 12.95 2.12
CA ASN A 134 -12.41 14.21 2.66
C ASN A 134 -13.75 14.61 2.03
N LYS A 135 -13.95 14.35 0.72
CA LYS A 135 -15.24 14.55 0.05
C LYS A 135 -16.33 13.64 0.61
N GLN A 136 -16.04 12.35 0.80
CA GLN A 136 -16.99 11.41 1.40
C GLN A 136 -17.37 11.80 2.83
N ILE A 137 -16.40 12.26 3.64
CA ILE A 137 -16.66 12.76 5.00
C ILE A 137 -17.57 13.99 4.97
N THR A 138 -17.31 14.96 4.09
CA THR A 138 -18.17 16.16 3.95
C THR A 138 -19.57 15.80 3.48
N ALA A 139 -19.69 14.90 2.49
CA ALA A 139 -20.99 14.42 2.01
C ALA A 139 -21.78 13.70 3.11
N ALA A 140 -21.13 12.83 3.89
CA ALA A 140 -21.74 12.14 5.02
C ALA A 140 -22.21 13.12 6.11
N LYS A 141 -21.38 14.10 6.48
CA LYS A 141 -21.77 15.15 7.44
C LYS A 141 -22.96 15.97 6.95
N SER A 142 -23.01 16.29 5.66
CA SER A 142 -24.14 17.01 5.06
C SER A 142 -25.41 16.17 5.07
N ALA A 143 -25.33 14.88 4.77
CA ALA A 143 -26.48 13.97 4.79
C ALA A 143 -27.01 13.76 6.22
N ILE A 144 -26.11 13.60 7.19
CA ILE A 144 -26.47 13.51 8.62
C ILE A 144 -27.09 14.83 9.08
N GLY A 145 -26.50 15.97 8.74
CA GLY A 145 -27.05 17.30 9.07
C GLY A 145 -28.44 17.50 8.50
N LEU A 146 -28.65 17.16 7.22
CA LEU A 146 -29.98 17.20 6.59
C LEU A 146 -30.97 16.27 7.29
N SER A 147 -30.55 15.06 7.65
CA SER A 147 -31.37 14.11 8.39
C SER A 147 -31.77 14.65 9.78
N LEU A 148 -30.83 15.25 10.51
CA LEU A 148 -31.09 15.85 11.82
C LEU A 148 -32.02 17.07 11.74
N VAL A 149 -31.83 17.93 10.73
CA VAL A 149 -32.75 19.06 10.43
C VAL A 149 -34.14 18.52 10.14
N SER A 150 -34.25 17.50 9.28
CA SER A 150 -35.55 16.89 8.93
C SER A 150 -36.24 16.20 10.12
N ALA A 151 -35.46 15.75 11.11
CA ALA A 151 -35.96 15.14 12.34
C ALA A 151 -36.26 16.16 13.46
N GLY A 152 -36.10 17.47 13.21
CA GLY A 152 -36.37 18.52 14.20
C GLY A 152 -35.44 18.51 15.41
N ARG A 153 -34.24 17.93 15.30
CA ARG A 153 -33.24 17.85 16.39
C ARG A 153 -32.13 18.89 16.28
N LEU A 154 -32.44 20.05 15.69
CA LEU A 154 -31.55 21.21 15.57
C LEU A 154 -32.31 22.47 15.96
#